data_AF-A0A3C1WJ45-F1
#
_entry.id   AF-A0A3C1WJ45-F1
#
_cell.length_a   1.000
_cell.length_b   1.000
_cell.length_c   1.000
_cell.angle_alpha   90.00
_cell.angle_beta   90.00
_cell.angle_gamma   90.00
#
_symmetry.space_group_name_H-M   'P 1'
#
loop_
_entity.id
_entity.type
_entity.pdbx_description
1 polymer ?
#
loop_
_entity_poly.entity_id
_entity_poly.type
_entity_poly.pdbx_seq_one_letter_code
_entity_poly.pdbx_strand_id
1 'polypeptide(L)' 'MSHIQNLENEIASLKEEMEKFERGNKSAGTRARKVLQNIKRISQEIRVYIQTSKKADTKKD' A
#
# COMPACT_ATOMS: atom_id res chain seq x y z
N MET A 1 -2.63 -7.85 13.11
CA MET A 1 -1.53 -8.00 12.13
C MET A 1 -1.99 -7.58 10.73
N SER A 2 -2.62 -6.40 10.56
CA SER A 2 -3.60 -6.24 9.48
C SER A 2 -3.32 -5.26 8.34
N HIS A 3 -2.56 -4.16 8.51
CA HIS A 3 -2.37 -3.19 7.41
C HIS A 3 -0.92 -3.06 6.95
N ILE A 4 0.05 -3.15 7.87
CA ILE A 4 1.48 -3.09 7.52
C ILE A 4 1.91 -4.33 6.73
N GLN A 5 1.48 -5.53 7.15
CA GLN A 5 1.76 -6.76 6.40
C GLN A 5 1.23 -6.71 4.95
N ASN A 6 0.03 -6.14 4.75
CA ASN A 6 -0.55 -5.98 3.41
C ASN A 6 0.27 -5.00 2.56
N LEU A 7 0.76 -3.92 3.18
CA LEU A 7 1.65 -2.97 2.50
C LEU A 7 2.98 -3.62 2.11
N GLU A 8 3.58 -4.42 3.00
CA GLU A 8 4.81 -5.16 2.73
C GLU A 8 4.64 -6.16 1.57
N ASN A 9 3.52 -6.87 1.52
CA ASN A 9 3.20 -7.82 0.44
C ASN A 9 3.04 -7.10 -0.91
N GLU A 10 2.38 -5.94 -0.93
CA GLU A 10 2.26 -5.13 -2.14
C GLU A 10 3.60 -4.53 -2.58
N ILE A 11 4.48 -4.16 -1.63
CA ILE A 11 5.86 -3.72 -1.94
C ILE A 11 6.68 -4.87 -2.53
N ALA A 12 6.55 -6.10 -2.02
CA ALA A 12 7.20 -7.28 -2.60
C ALA A 12 6.71 -7.52 -4.04
N SER A 13 5.40 -7.47 -4.26
CA SER A 13 4.78 -7.59 -5.59
C SER A 13 5.25 -6.49 -6.54
N LEU A 14 5.40 -5.25 -6.05
CA LEU A 14 5.91 -4.14 -6.83
C LEU A 14 7.33 -4.40 -7.32
N LYS A 15 8.23 -4.88 -6.44
CA LYS A 15 9.62 -5.18 -6.79
C LYS A 15 9.70 -6.20 -7.92
N GLU A 16 8.92 -7.28 -7.83
CA GLU A 16 8.89 -8.30 -8.88
C GLU A 16 8.36 -7.77 -10.23
N GLU A 17 7.30 -6.96 -10.21
CA GLU A 17 6.75 -6.38 -11.44
C GLU A 17 7.66 -5.33 -12.05
N MET A 18 8.38 -4.55 -11.23
CA MET A 18 9.39 -3.60 -11.68
C MET A 18 10.58 -4.33 -12.32
N GLU A 19 11.09 -5.41 -11.71
CA GLU A 19 12.18 -6.20 -12.30
C GLU A 19 11.78 -6.79 -13.67
N LYS A 20 10.57 -7.36 -13.77
CA LYS A 20 10.02 -7.85 -15.06
C LYS A 20 9.90 -6.71 -16.07
N PHE A 21 9.44 -5.54 -15.65
CA PHE A 21 9.28 -4.37 -16.51
C PHE A 21 10.62 -3.84 -17.04
N GLU A 22 11.63 -3.74 -16.19
CA GLU A 22 12.99 -3.32 -16.56
C GLU A 22 13.64 -4.28 -17.56
N ARG A 23 13.28 -5.57 -17.51
CA ARG A 23 13.65 -6.58 -18.52
C ARG A 23 12.83 -6.49 -19.82
N GLY A 24 12.03 -5.45 -20.00
CA GLY A 24 11.26 -5.17 -21.22
C GLY A 24 9.82 -5.69 -21.24
N ASN A 25 9.34 -6.34 -20.16
CA ASN A 25 7.95 -6.81 -20.10
C ASN A 25 6.97 -5.64 -19.88
N LYS A 26 6.44 -5.07 -20.95
CA LYS A 26 5.50 -3.93 -20.90
C LYS A 26 4.23 -4.22 -20.08
N SER A 27 3.73 -5.45 -20.08
CA SER A 27 2.56 -5.85 -19.29
C SER A 27 2.83 -5.81 -17.79
N ALA A 28 4.07 -6.08 -17.37
CA ALA A 28 4.49 -5.92 -15.98
C ALA A 28 4.41 -4.45 -15.53
N GLY A 29 4.72 -3.50 -16.41
CA GLY A 29 4.52 -2.07 -16.14
C GLY A 29 3.06 -1.71 -15.86
N THR A 30 2.10 -2.33 -16.56
CA THR A 30 0.67 -2.14 -16.27
C THR A 30 0.27 -2.71 -14.91
N ARG A 31 0.80 -3.89 -14.54
CA ARG A 31 0.57 -4.47 -13.21
C ARG A 31 1.23 -3.64 -12.10
N ALA A 32 2.46 -3.18 -12.29
CA ALA A 32 3.17 -2.31 -11.35
C ALA A 32 2.38 -1.02 -11.04
N ARG A 33 1.77 -0.38 -12.05
CA ARG A 33 0.91 0.79 -11.82
C ARG A 33 -0.31 0.45 -10.95
N LYS A 34 -0.93 -0.72 -11.15
CA LYS A 34 -2.05 -1.18 -10.32
C LYS A 34 -1.62 -1.44 -8.87
N VAL A 35 -0.48 -2.11 -8.69
CA VAL A 35 0.14 -2.34 -7.37
C VAL A 35 0.43 -1.00 -6.67
N LEU A 36 0.98 -0.01 -7.37
CA LEU A 36 1.20 1.33 -6.82
C LEU A 36 -0.09 2.03 -6.36
N GLN A 37 -1.20 1.86 -7.08
CA GLN A 37 -2.51 2.38 -6.63
C GLN A 37 -3.00 1.67 -5.36
N ASN A 38 -2.81 0.36 -5.27
CA ASN A 38 -3.14 -0.40 -4.06
C ASN A 38 -2.30 0.07 -2.85
N ILE A 39 -1.00 0.25 -3.03
CA ILE A 39 -0.09 0.80 -2.02
C ILE A 39 -0.60 2.15 -1.52
N LYS A 40 -0.90 3.09 -2.43
CA LYS A 40 -1.44 4.41 -2.09
C LYS A 40 -2.70 4.29 -1.22
N ARG A 41 -3.63 3.41 -1.59
CA ARG A 41 -4.87 3.17 -0.84
C ARG A 41 -4.58 2.64 0.57
N ILE A 42 -3.76 1.60 0.69
CA ILE A 42 -3.42 0.98 1.99
C ILE A 42 -2.70 1.99 2.90
N SER A 43 -1.76 2.77 2.36
CA SER A 43 -1.10 3.84 3.13
C SER A 43 -2.09 4.89 3.64
N GLN A 44 -3.10 5.25 2.84
CA GLN A 44 -4.14 6.17 3.27
C GLN A 44 -5.03 5.57 4.37
N GLU A 45 -5.38 4.29 4.28
CA GLU A 45 -6.14 3.56 5.31
C GLU A 45 -5.37 3.54 6.64
N ILE A 46 -4.07 3.26 6.61
CA ILE A 46 -3.20 3.31 7.80
C ILE A 46 -3.19 4.72 8.40
N ARG A 47 -3.03 5.76 7.57
CA ARG A 47 -3.05 7.16 8.02
C ARG A 47 -4.38 7.51 8.69
N VAL A 48 -5.50 7.13 8.09
CA VAL A 48 -6.84 7.38 8.65
C VAL A 48 -6.99 6.63 9.97
N TYR A 49 -6.59 5.36 10.05
CA TYR A 49 -6.61 4.58 11.28
C TYR A 49 -5.87 5.28 12.43
N ILE A 50 -4.66 5.80 12.18
CA ILE A 50 -3.86 6.58 13.16
C ILE A 50 -4.59 7.86 13.58
N GLN A 51 -5.27 8.53 12.66
CA GLN A 51 -6.02 9.75 12.97
C GLN A 51 -7.28 9.47 13.78
N THR A 52 -7.98 8.36 13.50
CA THR A 52 -9.21 7.99 14.19
C THR A 52 -8.95 7.38 15.56
N SER A 53 -7.85 6.66 15.76
CA SER A 53 -7.46 6.17 17.09
C SER A 53 -7.22 7.33 18.06
N LYS A 54 -6.61 8.44 17.59
CA LYS A 54 -6.46 9.67 18.37
C LYS A 54 -7.78 10.37 18.73
N LYS A 55 -8.85 10.21 17.93
CA LYS A 55 -10.15 10.86 18.19
C LYS A 55 -10.98 10.14 19.26
N ALA A 56 -10.72 8.85 19.51
CA ALA A 56 -11.41 8.07 20.54
C ALA A 56 -10.97 8.46 21.96
N ASP A 57 -9.74 8.94 22.14
CA ASP A 57 -9.22 9.38 23.45
C ASP A 57 -9.64 10.81 23.83
N THR A 58 -10.09 11.62 22.86
CA THR A 58 -10.49 13.03 23.07
C THR A 58 -11.99 13.26 23.29
N LYS A 59 -12.77 12.21 23.59
CA LYS A 59 -14.16 12.33 24.06
C LYS A 59 -14.32 11.69 25.43
N LYS A 60 -13.65 12.29 26.42
CA LYS A 60 -14.02 12.21 27.83
C LYS A 60 -13.99 13.65 28.34
N ASP A 61 -15.08 14.37 28.11
CA ASP A 61 -15.54 15.53 28.88
C ASP A 61 -17.03 15.73 28.56
#